data_AF-A0AAJ3PYA6-F1
#
_entry.id   AF-A0AAJ3PYA6-F1
#
_cell.length_a   1.000
_cell.length_b   1.000
_cell.length_c   1.000
_cell.angle_alpha   90.00
_cell.angle_beta   90.00
_cell.angle_gamma   90.00
#
_symmetry.space_group_name_H-M   'P 1'
#
loop_
_entity.id
_entity.type
_entity.pdbx_description
1 polymer ?
#
loop_
_entity_poly.entity_id
_entity_poly.type
_entity_poly.pdbx_seq_one_letter_code
_entity_poly.pdbx_strand_id
1 'polypeptide(L)' 'MTSNIFFAAAAVTFVIVLWLMFPAIASRRDPMRMTPGEHGWYAKRVFPLMLLFGAFAAIGSLAGQWGWP' A
#
# COMPACT_ATOMS: atom_id res chain seq x y z
N MET A 1 -0.13 -13.90 -17.93
CA MET A 1 0.11 -14.39 -16.54
C MET A 1 0.83 -13.34 -15.71
N THR A 2 1.76 -12.58 -16.28
CA THR A 2 2.59 -11.60 -15.57
C THR A 2 1.76 -10.47 -14.95
N SER A 3 0.70 -10.00 -15.63
CA SER A 3 -0.23 -9.01 -15.07
C SER A 3 -0.85 -9.48 -13.74
N ASN A 4 -1.27 -10.75 -13.64
CA ASN A 4 -1.83 -11.33 -12.41
C ASN A 4 -0.80 -11.36 -11.27
N ILE A 5 0.49 -11.55 -11.58
CA ILE A 5 1.56 -11.54 -10.56
C ILE A 5 1.72 -10.13 -9.99
N PHE A 6 1.71 -9.10 -10.83
CA PHE A 6 1.78 -7.71 -10.38
C PHE A 6 0.54 -7.30 -9.58
N PHE A 7 -0.65 -7.73 -9.99
CA PHE A 7 -1.87 -7.50 -9.21
C PHE A 7 -1.86 -8.26 -7.88
N ALA A 8 -1.33 -9.49 -7.83
CA ALA A 8 -1.15 -10.22 -6.58
C ALA A 8 -0.15 -9.51 -5.65
N ALA A 9 0.97 -9.03 -6.19
CA ALA A 9 1.95 -8.24 -5.43
C ALA A 9 1.33 -6.93 -4.90
N ALA A 10 0.53 -6.24 -5.71
CA ALA A 10 -0.23 -5.07 -5.29
C ALA A 10 -1.20 -5.44 -4.15
N ALA A 11 -1.98 -6.51 -4.29
CA ALA A 11 -2.92 -6.96 -3.27
C ALA A 11 -2.22 -7.28 -1.93
N VAL A 12 -1.08 -7.99 -1.96
CA VAL A 12 -0.29 -8.28 -0.75
C VAL A 12 0.21 -6.98 -0.11
N THR A 13 0.75 -6.06 -0.90
CA THR A 13 1.24 -4.76 -0.41
C THR A 13 0.11 -3.96 0.24
N PHE A 14 -1.08 -3.98 -0.36
CA PHE A 14 -2.27 -3.31 0.18
C PHE A 14 -2.73 -3.92 1.50
N VAL A 15 -2.73 -5.26 1.62
CA VAL A 15 -3.06 -5.96 2.88
C VAL A 15 -2.08 -5.60 3.98
N ILE A 16 -0.78 -5.50 3.69
CA ILE A 16 0.24 -5.09 4.67
C ILE A 16 -0.01 -3.64 5.13
N VAL A 17 -0.38 -2.74 4.22
CA VAL A 17 -0.73 -1.36 4.58
C VAL A 17 -1.96 -1.33 5.50
N LEU A 18 -3.02 -2.06 5.17
CA LEU A 18 -4.21 -2.15 6.00
C LEU A 18 -3.90 -2.72 7.38
N TRP A 19 -3.04 -3.74 7.46
CA TRP A 19 -2.58 -4.31 8.72
C TRP A 19 -1.83 -3.29 9.58
N LEU A 20 -0.90 -2.54 8.97
CA LEU A 20 -0.16 -1.49 9.67
C LEU A 20 -1.08 -0.38 10.19
N MET A 21 -2.12 -0.03 9.42
CA MET A 21 -3.11 0.99 9.79
C MET A 21 -4.20 0.48 10.75
N PHE A 22 -4.35 -0.83 10.90
CA PHE A 22 -5.39 -1.45 11.73
C PHE A 22 -5.41 -0.91 13.18
N PRO A 23 -4.29 -0.75 13.89
CA PRO A 23 -4.29 -0.17 15.23
C PRO A 23 -4.80 1.28 15.27
N ALA A 24 -4.48 2.08 14.24
CA ALA A 24 -4.95 3.47 14.14
C ALA A 24 -6.48 3.53 13.90
N ILE A 25 -6.99 2.64 13.04
CA ILE A 25 -8.42 2.54 12.72
C ILE A 25 -9.21 1.98 13.93
N ALA A 26 -8.72 0.88 14.52
CA ALA A 26 -9.36 0.19 15.63
C ALA A 26 -9.36 1.02 16.91
N SER A 27 -8.32 1.84 17.14
CA SER A 27 -8.23 2.67 18.34
C SER A 27 -9.21 3.86 18.32
N ARG A 28 -9.91 4.16 17.20
CA ARG A 28 -10.70 5.39 17.00
C ARG A 28 -9.98 6.65 17.50
N ARG A 29 -8.65 6.66 17.46
CA ARG A 29 -7.88 7.84 17.85
C ARG A 29 -8.04 8.83 16.71
N ASP A 30 -8.60 9.99 17.06
CA ASP A 30 -8.72 11.11 16.16
C ASP A 30 -7.32 11.35 15.52
N PRO A 31 -7.16 11.24 14.19
CA PRO A 31 -5.87 11.40 13.55
C PRO A 31 -5.25 12.76 13.84
N MET A 32 -6.08 13.79 14.13
CA MET A 32 -5.60 15.10 14.58
C MET A 32 -4.95 15.10 15.98
N ARG A 33 -5.16 14.05 16.78
CA ARG A 33 -4.58 13.88 18.12
C ARG A 33 -3.36 12.96 18.14
N MET A 34 -2.95 12.40 17.00
CA MET A 34 -1.73 11.59 16.94
C MET A 34 -0.50 12.47 17.18
N THR A 35 0.41 11.96 18.00
CA THR A 35 1.69 12.62 18.23
C THR A 35 2.48 12.73 16.92
N PRO A 36 3.39 13.72 16.77
CA PRO A 36 4.26 13.83 15.61
C PRO A 36 5.12 12.56 15.39
N GLY A 37 5.44 11.83 16.47
CA GLY A 37 6.15 10.56 16.41
C GLY A 37 5.33 9.43 15.79
N GLU A 38 4.05 9.33 16.13
CA GLU A 38 3.12 8.37 15.51
C GLU A 38 2.93 8.70 14.02
N HIS A 39 2.70 9.98 13.68
CA HIS A 39 2.62 10.42 12.29
C HIS A 39 3.89 10.06 11.50
N GLY A 40 5.08 10.32 12.06
CA GLY A 40 6.35 9.97 11.43
C GLY A 40 6.54 8.46 11.27
N TRP A 41 6.07 7.65 12.23
CA TRP A 41 6.12 6.19 12.16
C TRP A 41 5.25 5.65 11.02
N TYR A 42 4.03 6.17 10.89
CA TYR A 42 3.10 5.82 9.82
C TYR A 42 3.57 6.34 8.47
N ALA A 43 4.04 7.57 8.37
CA ALA A 43 4.55 8.14 7.13
C ALA A 43 5.73 7.32 6.58
N LYS A 44 6.70 6.96 7.43
CA LYS A 44 7.84 6.12 7.02
C LYS A 44 7.43 4.69 6.64
N ARG A 45 6.40 4.16 7.30
CA ARG A 45 5.74 2.85 7.09
C ARG A 45 4.95 2.74 5.77
N VAL A 46 3.89 3.53 5.74
CA VAL A 46 2.76 3.41 4.82
C VAL A 46 3.05 4.11 3.50
N PHE A 47 3.73 5.26 3.51
CA PHE A 47 3.97 6.01 2.28
C PHE A 47 4.81 5.24 1.25
N PRO A 48 5.95 4.60 1.62
CA PRO A 48 6.72 3.79 0.66
C PRO A 48 5.94 2.58 0.15
N LEU A 49 5.13 1.95 1.02
CA LEU A 49 4.30 0.81 0.64
C LEU A 49 3.16 1.21 -0.31
N MET A 50 2.55 2.38 -0.10
CA MET A 50 1.56 2.95 -1.03
C MET A 50 2.17 3.26 -2.39
N LEU A 51 3.39 3.81 -2.43
CA LEU A 51 4.14 4.01 -3.68
C LEU A 51 4.41 2.68 -4.40
N LEU A 52 4.85 1.67 -3.65
CA LEU A 52 5.12 0.34 -4.18
C LEU A 52 3.85 -0.33 -4.71
N PHE A 53 2.73 -0.21 -3.98
CA PHE A 53 1.41 -0.65 -4.43
C PHE A 53 1.02 0.01 -5.76
N GLY A 54 1.14 1.33 -5.85
CA GLY A 54 0.84 2.09 -7.06
C GLY A 54 1.72 1.66 -8.24
N ALA A 55 3.01 1.43 -8.00
CA ALA A 55 3.93 0.92 -9.01
C ALA A 55 3.51 -0.46 -9.52
N PHE A 56 3.19 -1.41 -8.63
CA PHE A 56 2.72 -2.73 -9.05
C PHE A 56 1.39 -2.69 -9.80
N ALA A 57 0.44 -1.86 -9.36
CA ALA A 57 -0.83 -1.69 -10.06
C ALA A 57 -0.64 -1.07 -11.46
N ALA A 58 0.21 -0.05 -11.58
CA ALA A 58 0.52 0.59 -12.85
C ALA A 58 1.22 -0.38 -13.82
N ILE A 59 2.23 -1.11 -13.35
CA ILE A 59 2.94 -2.11 -14.16
C ILE A 59 2.00 -3.26 -14.54
N GLY A 60 1.16 -3.74 -13.63
CA GLY A 60 0.16 -4.76 -13.92
C GLY A 60 -0.84 -4.33 -14.99
N SER A 61 -1.27 -3.06 -14.95
CA SER A 61 -2.14 -2.46 -15.97
C SER A 61 -1.44 -2.29 -17.32
N LEU A 62 -0.16 -1.90 -17.33
CA LEU A 62 0.65 -1.74 -18.55
C LEU A 62 1.06 -3.08 -19.16
N ALA A 63 1.24 -4.13 -18.35
CA ALA A 63 1.62 -5.46 -18.83
C ALA A 63 0.62 -6.02 -19.85
N GLY A 64 -0.68 -5.74 -19.67
CA GLY A 64 -1.71 -6.10 -20.64
C GLY A 64 -1.68 -5.28 -21.94
N GLN A 65 -1.15 -4.06 -21.91
CA GLN A 65 -1.02 -3.18 -23.08
C GLN A 65 0.28 -3.42 -23.86
N TRP A 66 1.36 -3.79 -23.18
CA TRP A 66 2.69 -3.92 -23.78
C TRP A 66 2.98 -5.34 -24.29
N GLY A 67 1.98 -6.24 -24.27
CA GLY A 67 2.11 -7.61 -24.77
C GLY A 67 3.01 -8.49 -23.90
N TRP A 68 3.20 -8.13 -22.63
CA TRP A 68 3.95 -8.98 -21.70
C TRP A 68 3.11 -10.23 -21.38
N PRO A 69 3.69 -11.44 -21.43
CA PRO A 69 2.94 -12.71 -21.39
C PRO A 69 2.11 -12.95 -20.12
#